data_AF-A0A934VA78-F1
#
_entry.id   AF-A0A934VA78-F1
#
_cell.length_a   1.000
_cell.length_b   1.000
_cell.length_c   1.000
_cell.angle_alpha   90.00
_cell.angle_beta   90.00
_cell.angle_gamma   90.00
#
_symmetry.space_group_name_H-M   'P 1'
#
loop_
_entity.id
_entity.type
_entity.pdbx_description
1 polymer ?
#
loop_
_entity_poly.entity_id
_entity_poly.type
_entity_poly.pdbx_seq_one_letter_code
_entity_poly.pdbx_strand_id
1 'polypeptide(L)'
;MKKPLVIVSLLALCAGSLLLKTRIGNSARTDVDLVARRLDPLSLELDHSYPPLIHSKQVSGDVQTGVVRLVGGENVKFWFIAHHRSGSGCARFDFGDGTRKYMRGSYFCCEVRIPDQEVRSREDLLAFIERHDEP
;
A
#
# COMPACT_ATOMS: atom_id res chain seq x y z
N MET A 1 11.96 -18.65 -68.76
CA MET A 1 11.54 -19.32 -67.51
C MET A 1 12.70 -19.37 -66.54
N LYS A 2 12.68 -18.54 -65.48
CA LYS A 2 13.66 -18.52 -64.39
C LYS A 2 12.87 -18.58 -63.07
N LYS A 3 13.29 -19.48 -62.17
CA LYS A 3 12.62 -19.83 -60.90
C LYS A 3 12.73 -18.68 -59.87
N PRO A 4 11.78 -18.57 -58.91
CA PRO A 4 11.72 -17.46 -57.97
C PRO A 4 12.72 -17.64 -56.82
N LEU A 5 13.35 -16.54 -56.41
CA LEU A 5 14.15 -16.47 -55.20
C LEU A 5 13.24 -16.05 -54.04
N VAL A 6 13.01 -16.98 -53.12
CA VAL A 6 12.34 -16.76 -51.85
C VAL A 6 13.31 -16.04 -50.93
N ILE A 7 12.98 -14.82 -50.50
CA ILE A 7 13.65 -14.15 -49.39
C ILE A 7 12.64 -14.04 -48.25
N VAL A 8 12.80 -14.93 -47.27
CA VAL A 8 12.21 -14.81 -45.94
C VAL A 8 13.07 -13.82 -45.17
N SER A 9 12.57 -12.61 -44.94
CA SER A 9 13.15 -11.70 -43.95
C SER A 9 12.24 -11.62 -42.75
N LEU A 10 12.57 -12.48 -41.78
CA LEU A 10 12.18 -12.37 -40.38
C LEU A 10 12.87 -11.12 -39.81
N LEU A 11 12.12 -10.06 -39.55
CA LEU A 11 12.56 -8.96 -38.69
C LEU A 11 11.41 -8.64 -37.74
N ALA A 12 11.34 -9.46 -36.70
CA ALA A 12 10.63 -9.11 -35.48
C ALA A 12 11.39 -7.95 -34.83
N LEU A 13 11.03 -6.71 -35.18
CA LEU A 13 11.35 -5.59 -34.33
C LEU A 13 10.48 -5.72 -33.08
N CYS A 14 11.09 -6.27 -32.03
CA CYS A 14 10.70 -6.05 -30.66
C CYS A 14 10.71 -4.54 -30.39
N ALA A 15 9.63 -3.86 -30.75
CA ALA A 15 9.21 -2.62 -30.08
C ALA A 15 8.64 -2.99 -28.70
N GLY A 16 9.44 -3.74 -27.93
CA GLY A 16 9.38 -3.72 -26.48
C GLY A 16 9.92 -2.36 -26.10
N SER A 17 9.08 -1.34 -26.25
CA SER A 17 9.29 -0.05 -25.65
C SER A 17 9.44 -0.32 -24.18
N LEU A 18 10.70 -0.37 -23.76
CA LEU A 18 11.17 -0.19 -22.41
C LEU A 18 10.30 0.94 -21.85
N LEU A 19 9.28 0.56 -21.08
CA LEU A 19 8.58 1.47 -20.20
C LEU A 19 9.63 1.86 -19.18
N LEU A 20 10.43 2.86 -19.56
CA LEU A 20 11.12 3.75 -18.65
C LEU A 20 9.99 4.31 -17.78
N LYS A 21 9.68 3.60 -16.69
CA LYS A 21 8.90 4.14 -15.58
C LYS A 21 9.79 5.22 -14.98
N THR A 22 9.86 6.36 -15.64
CA THR A 22 10.01 7.64 -14.97
C THR A 22 8.84 7.69 -14.00
N ARG A 23 9.06 7.19 -12.76
CA ARG A 23 8.23 7.55 -11.61
C ARG A 23 8.39 9.06 -11.46
N ILE A 24 7.63 9.83 -12.24
CA ILE A 24 7.25 11.19 -11.86
C ILE A 24 6.60 10.98 -10.50
N GLY A 25 7.33 11.32 -9.44
CA GLY A 25 7.10 10.81 -8.09
C GLY A 25 5.69 11.11 -7.62
N ASN A 26 4.81 10.12 -7.70
CA ASN A 26 3.61 10.14 -6.89
C ASN A 26 4.06 10.16 -5.43
N SER A 27 3.47 11.04 -4.63
CA SER A 27 3.66 10.98 -3.19
C SER A 27 3.13 9.64 -2.67
N ALA A 28 3.74 9.12 -1.62
CA ALA A 28 3.28 7.92 -0.91
C ALA A 28 1.76 7.93 -0.67
N ARG A 29 1.21 9.11 -0.36
CA ARG A 29 -0.21 9.36 -0.20
C ARG A 29 -1.04 9.03 -1.45
N THR A 30 -0.60 9.47 -2.62
CA THR A 30 -1.29 9.18 -3.89
C THR A 30 -1.30 7.68 -4.17
N ASP A 31 -0.20 6.98 -3.89
CA ASP A 31 -0.10 5.54 -4.15
C ASP A 31 -1.02 4.74 -3.23
N VAL A 32 -1.05 5.04 -1.92
CA VAL A 32 -2.01 4.39 -1.01
C VAL A 32 -3.45 4.71 -1.36
N ASP A 33 -3.75 5.92 -1.84
CA ASP A 33 -5.10 6.29 -2.31
C ASP A 33 -5.52 5.52 -3.57
N LEU A 34 -4.60 5.29 -4.49
CA LEU A 34 -4.87 4.52 -5.72
C LEU A 34 -5.15 3.05 -5.40
N VAL A 35 -4.38 2.44 -4.49
CA VAL A 35 -4.62 1.06 -4.07
C VAL A 35 -5.92 0.94 -3.30
N ALA A 36 -6.22 1.87 -2.39
CA ALA A 36 -7.45 1.86 -1.60
C ALA A 36 -8.74 1.93 -2.42
N ARG A 37 -8.69 2.46 -3.65
CA ARG A 37 -9.84 2.46 -4.57
C ARG A 37 -10.09 1.12 -5.24
N ARG A 38 -9.09 0.25 -5.28
CA ARG A 38 -9.11 -1.01 -6.06
C ARG A 38 -9.14 -2.25 -5.18
N LEU A 39 -8.70 -2.10 -3.94
CA LEU A 39 -8.43 -3.22 -3.06
C LEU A 39 -8.96 -2.95 -1.67
N ASP A 40 -10.05 -3.64 -1.31
CA ASP A 40 -10.59 -3.62 0.04
C ASP A 40 -9.89 -4.68 0.91
N PRO A 41 -9.17 -4.30 1.99
CA PRO A 41 -8.58 -5.26 2.91
C PRO A 41 -9.58 -6.29 3.46
N LEU A 42 -10.86 -5.92 3.64
CA LEU A 42 -11.87 -6.84 4.18
C LEU A 42 -12.27 -7.94 3.18
N SER A 43 -11.95 -7.80 1.89
CA SER A 43 -12.18 -8.84 0.88
C SER A 43 -10.98 -9.75 0.66
N LEU A 44 -9.93 -9.65 1.50
CA LEU A 44 -8.69 -10.42 1.35
C LEU A 44 -8.55 -11.46 2.46
N GLU A 45 -7.87 -12.55 2.13
CA GLU A 45 -7.23 -13.39 3.13
C GLU A 45 -5.97 -12.68 3.63
N LEU A 46 -6.01 -12.23 4.87
CA LEU A 46 -4.94 -11.47 5.53
C LEU A 46 -4.16 -12.36 6.48
N ASP A 47 -2.84 -12.18 6.51
CA ASP A 47 -1.97 -12.90 7.43
C ASP A 47 -2.10 -12.31 8.84
N HIS A 48 -1.93 -13.17 9.86
CA HIS A 48 -1.79 -12.70 11.23
C HIS A 48 -0.44 -12.01 11.39
N SER A 49 -0.45 -10.79 11.93
CA SER A 49 0.76 -10.03 12.25
C SER A 49 0.93 -9.95 13.77
N TYR A 50 2.14 -9.66 14.22
CA TYR A 50 2.39 -9.25 15.60
C TYR A 50 2.46 -7.70 15.63
N PRO A 51 1.69 -7.02 16.50
CA PRO A 51 0.76 -7.54 17.50
C PRO A 51 -0.58 -8.04 16.91
N PRO A 52 -1.33 -8.89 17.64
CA PRO A 52 -2.46 -9.66 17.11
C PRO A 52 -3.65 -8.83 16.61
N LEU A 53 -3.69 -7.53 16.93
CA LEU A 53 -4.71 -6.62 16.41
C LEU A 53 -4.52 -6.28 14.93
N ILE A 54 -3.34 -6.50 14.35
CA ILE A 54 -3.07 -6.21 12.94
C ILE A 54 -3.14 -7.50 12.13
N HIS A 55 -4.01 -7.50 11.13
CA HIS A 55 -4.02 -8.49 10.06
C HIS A 55 -3.65 -7.80 8.76
N SER A 56 -2.66 -8.30 8.05
CA SER A 56 -2.18 -7.60 6.85
C SER A 56 -1.59 -8.53 5.83
N LYS A 57 -1.38 -7.99 4.62
CA LYS A 57 -0.70 -8.67 3.54
C LYS A 57 0.06 -7.64 2.71
N GLN A 58 1.23 -8.02 2.21
CA GLN A 58 1.90 -7.24 1.18
C GLN A 58 1.20 -7.47 -0.15
N VAL A 59 0.65 -6.42 -0.73
CA VAL A 59 -0.04 -6.46 -2.02
C VAL A 59 0.74 -5.62 -3.03
N SER A 60 0.46 -5.83 -4.32
CA SER A 60 1.22 -5.34 -5.47
C SER A 60 1.90 -3.98 -5.28
N GLY A 61 3.16 -3.86 -5.72
CA GLY A 61 3.76 -2.54 -5.95
C GLY A 61 4.02 -1.74 -4.67
N ASP A 62 4.58 -2.38 -3.66
CA ASP A 62 5.12 -1.76 -2.43
C ASP A 62 4.09 -1.41 -1.34
N VAL A 63 2.79 -1.60 -1.58
CA VAL A 63 1.76 -1.27 -0.59
C VAL A 63 1.40 -2.47 0.30
N GLN A 64 1.60 -2.33 1.61
CA GLN A 64 1.00 -3.20 2.61
C GLN A 64 -0.47 -2.81 2.78
N THR A 65 -1.37 -3.78 2.86
CA THR A 65 -2.80 -3.54 3.08
C THR A 65 -3.29 -4.43 4.21
N GLY A 66 -4.19 -3.93 5.05
CA GLY A 66 -4.68 -4.72 6.17
C GLY A 66 -5.80 -4.09 6.96
N VAL A 67 -6.07 -4.69 8.12
CA VAL A 67 -7.10 -4.30 9.07
C VAL A 67 -6.49 -4.27 10.47
N VAL A 68 -6.77 -3.18 11.18
CA VAL A 68 -6.58 -3.04 12.63
C VAL A 68 -7.91 -3.43 13.28
N ARG A 69 -7.92 -4.48 14.10
CA ARG A 69 -9.08 -4.95 14.86
C ARG A 69 -9.01 -4.41 16.29
N LEU A 70 -9.78 -3.38 16.57
CA LEU A 70 -9.82 -2.74 17.89
C LEU A 70 -10.58 -3.62 18.89
N VAL A 71 -10.31 -3.44 20.20
CA VAL A 71 -10.91 -4.27 21.27
C VAL A 71 -12.44 -4.17 21.28
N GLY A 72 -12.99 -3.02 20.89
CA GLY A 72 -14.43 -2.80 20.76
C GLY A 72 -15.08 -3.48 19.54
N GLY A 73 -14.33 -4.22 18.73
CA GLY A 73 -14.81 -4.91 17.52
C GLY A 73 -14.83 -4.04 16.26
N GLU A 74 -14.43 -2.77 16.34
CA GLU A 74 -14.28 -1.93 15.15
C GLU A 74 -13.09 -2.40 14.29
N ASN A 75 -13.34 -2.53 12.99
CA ASN A 75 -12.32 -2.79 11.99
C ASN A 75 -11.91 -1.48 11.33
N VAL A 76 -10.64 -1.11 11.44
CA VAL A 76 -10.07 0.04 10.75
C VAL A 76 -9.19 -0.46 9.61
N LYS A 77 -9.55 -0.10 8.39
CA LYS A 77 -8.83 -0.51 7.18
C LYS A 77 -7.58 0.34 7.00
N PHE A 78 -6.49 -0.24 6.52
CA PHE A 78 -5.30 0.53 6.20
C PHE A 78 -4.60 0.12 4.90
N TRP A 79 -3.88 1.10 4.35
CA TRP A 79 -2.95 0.95 3.23
C TRP A 79 -1.69 1.72 3.55
N PHE A 80 -0.53 1.10 3.39
CA PHE A 80 0.74 1.64 3.84
C PHE A 80 1.83 1.44 2.78
N ILE A 81 2.62 2.49 2.56
CA ILE A 81 3.88 2.41 1.83
C ILE A 81 5.02 2.86 2.75
N ALA A 82 6.09 2.07 2.78
CA ALA A 82 7.27 2.31 3.61
C ALA A 82 8.10 3.50 3.13
N HIS A 83 8.65 4.26 4.08
CA HIS A 83 9.49 5.43 3.80
C HIS A 83 10.72 5.08 2.96
N HIS A 84 11.32 3.89 3.20
CA HIS A 84 12.46 3.40 2.43
C HIS A 84 12.10 3.03 0.96
N ARG A 85 10.83 3.16 0.55
CA ARG A 85 10.36 2.95 -0.84
C ARG A 85 9.79 4.21 -1.51
N SER A 86 9.45 5.25 -0.75
CA SER A 86 8.66 6.40 -1.24
C SER A 86 9.13 7.78 -0.77
N GLY A 87 10.24 7.88 -0.04
CA GLY A 87 10.63 9.12 0.63
C GLY A 87 9.97 9.22 2.01
N SER A 88 9.08 10.18 2.24
CA SER A 88 8.21 10.11 3.42
C SER A 88 7.21 8.95 3.22
N GLY A 89 7.17 8.00 4.15
CA GLY A 89 6.21 6.91 4.14
C GLY A 89 4.80 7.45 4.33
N CYS A 90 3.79 6.63 4.06
CA CYS A 90 2.41 7.02 4.34
C CYS A 90 1.54 5.81 4.64
N ALA A 91 0.84 5.85 5.76
CA ALA A 91 -0.28 4.98 6.07
C ALA A 91 -1.59 5.77 5.96
N ARG A 92 -2.56 5.24 5.24
CA ARG A 92 -3.95 5.69 5.24
C ARG A 92 -4.76 4.76 6.14
N PHE A 93 -5.63 5.33 6.96
CA PHE A 93 -6.59 4.62 7.80
C PHE A 93 -8.02 5.06 7.45
N ASP A 94 -8.88 4.10 7.13
CA ASP A 94 -10.31 4.31 6.87
C ASP A 94 -11.13 3.63 7.98
N PHE A 95 -11.95 4.43 8.66
CA PHE A 95 -12.83 4.00 9.74
C PHE A 95 -14.25 3.70 9.23
N GLY A 96 -15.04 2.97 10.01
CA GLY A 96 -16.38 2.51 9.61
C GLY A 96 -17.41 3.62 9.42
N ASP A 97 -17.21 4.78 10.05
CA ASP A 97 -18.05 5.98 9.92
C ASP A 97 -17.69 6.85 8.69
N GLY A 98 -16.73 6.41 7.87
CA GLY A 98 -16.23 7.15 6.72
C GLY A 98 -15.13 8.16 7.06
N THR A 99 -14.73 8.27 8.34
CA THR A 99 -13.56 9.06 8.72
C THR A 99 -12.31 8.48 8.07
N ARG A 100 -11.48 9.35 7.49
CA ARG A 100 -10.19 8.98 6.90
C ARG A 100 -9.08 9.79 7.55
N LYS A 101 -7.99 9.10 7.92
CA LYS A 101 -6.77 9.70 8.46
C LYS A 101 -5.54 9.21 7.70
N TYR A 102 -4.50 10.02 7.73
CA TYR A 102 -3.20 9.68 7.18
C TYR A 102 -2.15 9.88 8.27
N MET A 103 -1.16 9.00 8.28
CA MET A 103 0.05 9.11 9.07
C MET A 103 1.23 9.09 8.10
N ARG A 104 1.91 10.22 7.97
CA ARG A 104 3.09 10.41 7.13
C ARG A 104 4.35 10.28 7.98
N GLY A 105 5.45 10.02 7.31
CA GLY A 105 6.77 10.08 7.93
C GLY A 105 7.49 8.75 7.93
N SER A 106 8.42 8.67 8.88
CA SER A 106 9.38 7.58 8.97
C SER A 106 9.08 6.58 10.08
N TYR A 107 8.12 6.87 10.97
CA TYR A 107 7.77 6.05 12.12
C TYR A 107 7.56 4.57 11.76
N PHE A 108 6.75 4.28 10.74
CA PHE A 108 6.69 2.94 10.17
C PHE A 108 7.84 2.74 9.19
N CYS A 109 8.78 1.87 9.55
CA CYS A 109 9.95 1.57 8.73
C CYS A 109 9.64 0.59 7.61
N CYS A 110 9.28 -0.66 7.94
CA CYS A 110 9.05 -1.73 6.97
C CYS A 110 7.57 -2.12 6.83
N GLU A 111 6.85 -2.12 7.96
CA GLU A 111 5.43 -2.47 8.05
C GLU A 111 4.74 -1.63 9.12
N VAL A 112 3.41 -1.57 9.06
CA VAL A 112 2.57 -1.00 10.11
C VAL A 112 2.73 -1.84 11.38
N ARG A 113 3.12 -1.18 12.48
CA ARG A 113 3.23 -1.76 13.81
C ARG A 113 2.57 -0.83 14.82
N ILE A 114 1.40 -1.21 15.32
CA ILE A 114 0.65 -0.43 16.30
C ILE A 114 0.76 -1.12 17.66
N PRO A 115 1.32 -0.48 18.71
CA PRO A 115 1.47 -1.10 20.02
C PRO A 115 0.11 -1.43 20.65
N ASP A 116 -0.15 -2.70 20.91
CA ASP A 116 -1.42 -3.23 21.44
C ASP A 116 -1.72 -2.81 22.88
N GLN A 117 -0.68 -2.44 23.61
CA GLN A 117 -0.78 -1.89 24.96
C GLN A 117 -1.26 -0.44 24.96
N GLU A 118 -0.98 0.33 23.90
CA GLU A 118 -1.34 1.76 23.81
C GLU A 118 -2.60 2.00 22.99
N VAL A 119 -2.88 1.15 21.99
CA VAL A 119 -4.00 1.34 21.08
C VAL A 119 -5.03 0.23 21.23
N ARG A 120 -6.11 0.54 21.94
CA ARG A 120 -7.20 -0.41 22.23
C ARG A 120 -8.55 0.06 21.69
N SER A 121 -8.72 1.38 21.59
CA SER A 121 -9.92 2.05 21.13
C SER A 121 -9.70 2.87 19.87
N ARG A 122 -10.79 3.39 19.32
CA ARG A 122 -10.77 4.31 18.18
C ARG A 122 -10.04 5.60 18.54
N GLU A 123 -10.33 6.13 19.71
CA GLU A 123 -9.74 7.33 20.26
C GLU A 123 -8.23 7.17 20.42
N ASP A 124 -7.78 6.02 20.92
CA ASP A 124 -6.34 5.73 21.04
C ASP A 124 -5.67 5.70 19.67
N LEU A 125 -6.30 5.07 18.66
CA LEU A 125 -5.73 5.00 17.32
C LEU A 125 -5.66 6.38 16.67
N LEU A 126 -6.69 7.21 16.84
CA LEU A 126 -6.69 8.59 16.35
C LEU A 126 -5.58 9.41 17.01
N ALA A 127 -5.44 9.31 18.34
CA ALA A 127 -4.38 9.99 19.09
C ALA A 127 -2.98 9.49 18.69
N PHE A 128 -2.84 8.19 18.44
CA PHE A 128 -1.60 7.59 17.95
C PHE A 128 -1.22 8.14 16.57
N ILE A 129 -2.18 8.18 15.63
CA ILE A 129 -1.96 8.73 14.28
C ILE A 129 -1.54 10.19 14.35
N GLU A 130 -2.23 11.00 15.15
CA GLU A 130 -1.92 12.43 15.29
C GLU A 130 -0.55 12.66 15.93
N ARG A 131 -0.19 11.90 16.96
CA ARG A 131 1.11 11.99 17.64
C ARG A 131 2.29 11.68 16.72
N HIS A 132 2.09 10.82 15.72
CA HIS A 132 3.16 10.30 14.88
C HIS A 132 3.05 10.70 13.40
N ASP A 133 2.11 11.57 13.01
CA ASP A 133 2.09 12.18 11.67
C ASP A 133 3.21 13.23 11.58
N GLU A 134 4.22 12.96 10.76
CA GLU A 134 5.34 13.87 10.49
C GLU A 134 5.03 14.65 9.19
N PRO A 135 4.62 15.93 9.29
CA PRO A 135 4.10 16.68 8.13
C PRO A 135 5.12 17.04 7.06
#